data_AF-A0A4Q2KKV2-F1
#
_entry.id   AF-A0A4Q2KKV2-F1
#
_cell.length_a   1.000
_cell.length_b   1.000
_cell.length_c   1.000
_cell.angle_alpha   90.00
_cell.angle_beta   90.00
_cell.angle_gamma   90.00
#
_symmetry.space_group_name_H-M   'P 1'
#
loop_
_entity.id
_entity.type
_entity.pdbx_description
1 polymer ?
#
loop_
_entity_poly.entity_id
_entity_poly.type
_entity_poly.pdbx_seq_one_letter_code
_entity_poly.pdbx_strand_id
1 'polypeptide(L)'
;MTFAATILTLYPEMFPGPLGVSLAGRALERGDWACETVQIRDFATDKHRTVDDTPAGGGAGMVLKPDVLARALDSVLAKPSPLQGRGLGEGDAAQVAGDPLPPTPSPEGDGERPILAMTPRGEPITQARIRELAAGPGVVILCGRFEGFDERLFEARPQIEQVSLGDVVLSGGEPAALAILDACIRLLPGVMGAPSSGAEESFEEGLLEYPQYTRPQEWEGRTIPEVLRSGDHAKIAAWRKQRSEEDTRSRRPDLWERYSGARDQSASGARRKR
;
A
#
# COMPACT_ATOMS: atom_id res chain seq x y z
N MET A 1 -4.66 -2.09 16.00
CA MET A 1 -5.53 -2.81 15.06
C MET A 1 -4.62 -3.48 14.03
N THR A 2 -4.92 -4.72 13.64
CA THR A 2 -4.14 -5.44 12.62
C THR A 2 -4.61 -5.05 11.23
N PHE A 3 -3.69 -4.67 10.35
CA PHE A 3 -3.99 -4.35 8.95
C PHE A 3 -4.26 -5.63 8.13
N ALA A 4 -5.48 -5.82 7.61
CA ALA A 4 -5.88 -7.07 6.95
C ALA A 4 -5.79 -6.99 5.41
N ALA A 5 -4.77 -7.63 4.83
CA ALA A 5 -4.63 -7.77 3.39
C ALA A 5 -5.25 -9.10 2.90
N THR A 6 -6.20 -9.01 1.96
CA THR A 6 -6.71 -10.19 1.23
C THR A 6 -6.38 -10.06 -0.26
N ILE A 7 -5.71 -11.07 -0.83
CA ILE A 7 -5.22 -11.04 -2.21
C ILE A 7 -5.94 -12.11 -3.03
N LEU A 8 -6.71 -11.70 -4.02
CA LEU A 8 -7.31 -12.57 -5.04
C LEU A 8 -6.30 -12.74 -6.17
N THR A 9 -5.77 -13.95 -6.33
CA THR A 9 -4.71 -14.25 -7.29
C THR A 9 -4.84 -15.67 -7.84
N LEU A 10 -4.20 -15.93 -8.98
CA LEU A 10 -3.99 -17.28 -9.49
C LEU A 10 -2.77 -17.98 -8.86
N TYR A 11 -1.89 -17.24 -8.18
CA TYR A 11 -0.61 -17.70 -7.64
C TYR A 11 -0.47 -17.35 -6.15
N PRO A 12 -1.30 -17.94 -5.27
CA PRO A 12 -1.27 -17.67 -3.83
C PRO A 12 0.10 -17.92 -3.20
N GLU A 13 0.90 -18.82 -3.74
CA GLU A 13 2.27 -19.14 -3.31
C GLU A 13 3.26 -17.98 -3.43
N MET A 14 2.92 -16.92 -4.18
CA MET A 14 3.72 -15.70 -4.25
C MET A 14 3.65 -14.86 -2.96
N PHE A 15 2.72 -15.17 -2.05
CA PHE A 15 2.47 -14.39 -0.83
C PHE A 15 2.70 -15.24 0.44
N PRO A 16 3.26 -14.65 1.52
CA PRO A 16 3.72 -13.26 1.61
C PRO A 16 5.02 -13.01 0.83
N GLY A 17 5.70 -14.06 0.36
CA GLY A 17 6.89 -13.94 -0.47
C GLY A 17 7.95 -13.05 0.19
N PRO A 18 8.48 -12.02 -0.50
CA PRO A 18 9.42 -11.06 0.08
C PRO A 18 8.87 -10.29 1.30
N LEU A 19 7.55 -10.16 1.47
CA LEU A 19 6.97 -9.51 2.65
C LEU A 19 7.08 -10.37 3.91
N GLY A 20 7.45 -11.65 3.77
CA GLY A 20 7.74 -12.55 4.90
C GLY A 20 9.09 -12.31 5.55
N VAL A 21 9.93 -11.40 5.05
CA VAL A 21 11.27 -11.14 5.58
C VAL A 21 11.43 -9.71 6.13
N SER A 22 12.54 -9.45 6.81
CA SER A 22 12.92 -8.12 7.31
C SER A 22 11.83 -7.47 8.20
N LEU A 23 11.60 -6.16 8.07
CA LEU A 23 10.63 -5.40 8.87
C LEU A 23 9.19 -5.88 8.65
N ALA A 24 8.80 -6.12 7.40
CA ALA A 24 7.45 -6.60 7.06
C ALA A 24 7.18 -7.99 7.66
N GLY A 25 8.15 -8.91 7.58
CA GLY A 25 8.05 -10.24 8.18
C GLY A 25 7.93 -10.20 9.70
N ARG A 26 8.77 -9.39 10.36
CA ARG A 26 8.64 -9.17 11.82
C ARG A 26 7.28 -8.57 12.20
N ALA A 27 6.77 -7.63 11.40
CA ALA A 27 5.45 -7.06 11.61
C ALA A 27 4.33 -8.10 11.45
N LEU A 28 4.49 -9.05 10.50
CA LEU A 28 3.57 -10.18 10.32
C LEU A 28 3.59 -11.11 11.54
N GLU A 29 4.78 -11.44 12.06
CA GLU A 29 4.95 -12.28 13.26
C GLU A 29 4.33 -11.65 14.52
N ARG A 30 4.41 -10.33 14.66
CA ARG A 30 3.75 -9.57 15.75
C ARG A 30 2.25 -9.43 15.58
N GLY A 31 1.71 -9.71 14.40
CA GLY A 31 0.31 -9.52 14.07
C GLY A 31 -0.07 -8.05 13.81
N ASP A 32 0.87 -7.21 13.41
CA ASP A 32 0.58 -5.82 13.01
C ASP A 32 -0.17 -5.77 11.67
N TRP A 33 0.04 -6.78 10.82
CA TRP A 33 -0.73 -7.02 9.61
C TRP A 33 -0.97 -8.52 9.41
N ALA A 34 -1.92 -8.85 8.55
CA ALA A 34 -2.27 -10.21 8.17
C ALA A 34 -2.38 -10.34 6.65
N CYS A 35 -2.05 -11.51 6.13
CA CYS A 35 -2.08 -11.83 4.70
C CYS A 35 -2.97 -13.07 4.47
N GLU A 36 -4.08 -12.88 3.78
CA GLU A 36 -4.94 -13.96 3.28
C GLU A 36 -4.85 -14.00 1.76
N THR A 37 -4.65 -15.19 1.19
CA THR A 37 -4.73 -15.40 -0.25
C THR A 37 -6.00 -16.17 -0.61
N VAL A 38 -6.61 -15.77 -1.73
CA VAL A 38 -7.82 -16.39 -2.27
C VAL A 38 -7.51 -16.82 -3.70
N GLN A 39 -7.53 -18.14 -3.92
CA GLN A 39 -7.27 -18.73 -5.22
C GLN A 39 -8.48 -18.54 -6.15
N ILE A 40 -8.34 -17.72 -7.19
CA ILE A 40 -9.43 -17.39 -8.12
C ILE A 40 -9.97 -18.65 -8.82
N ARG A 41 -9.12 -19.66 -9.08
CA ARG A 41 -9.52 -20.94 -9.68
C ARG A 41 -10.54 -21.71 -8.85
N ASP A 42 -10.66 -21.42 -7.56
CA ASP A 42 -11.64 -22.06 -6.68
C ASP A 42 -13.09 -21.65 -6.99
N PHE A 43 -13.27 -20.58 -7.77
CA PHE A 43 -14.57 -20.00 -8.10
C PHE A 43 -15.01 -20.28 -9.55
N ALA A 44 -14.23 -21.04 -10.30
CA ALA A 44 -14.63 -21.56 -11.60
C ALA A 44 -15.59 -22.74 -11.43
N THR A 45 -16.59 -22.83 -12.30
CA THR A 45 -17.67 -23.83 -12.20
C THR A 45 -17.44 -25.07 -13.06
N ASP A 46 -16.49 -25.01 -13.99
CA ASP A 46 -16.16 -26.12 -14.88
C ASP A 46 -15.06 -27.02 -14.28
N LYS A 47 -14.98 -28.25 -14.78
CA LYS A 47 -14.03 -29.27 -14.31
C LYS A 47 -12.55 -28.90 -14.50
N HIS A 48 -12.23 -27.98 -15.41
CA HIS A 48 -10.87 -27.55 -15.71
C HIS A 48 -10.48 -26.29 -14.93
N ARG A 49 -11.42 -25.74 -14.13
CA ARG A 49 -11.22 -24.52 -13.35
C ARG A 49 -10.78 -23.35 -14.22
N THR A 50 -11.48 -23.17 -15.34
CA THR A 50 -11.18 -22.14 -16.33
C THR A 50 -11.56 -20.76 -15.79
N VAL A 51 -10.59 -19.85 -15.78
CA VAL A 51 -10.71 -18.49 -15.20
C VAL A 51 -10.65 -17.40 -16.26
N ASP A 52 -10.37 -17.77 -17.50
CA ASP A 52 -10.10 -16.89 -18.63
C ASP A 52 -10.76 -17.42 -19.90
N ASP A 53 -11.02 -16.55 -20.86
CA ASP A 53 -11.57 -16.93 -22.16
C ASP A 53 -11.03 -16.00 -23.27
N THR A 54 -11.28 -16.38 -24.52
CA THR A 54 -10.88 -15.61 -25.70
C THR A 54 -11.54 -14.21 -25.72
N PRO A 55 -10.78 -13.15 -26.06
CA PRO A 55 -11.33 -11.80 -26.15
C PRO A 55 -12.40 -11.71 -27.25
N ALA A 56 -13.53 -11.10 -26.93
CA ALA A 56 -14.50 -10.70 -27.94
C ALA A 56 -13.88 -9.67 -28.91
N GLY A 57 -14.08 -9.85 -30.21
CA GLY A 57 -13.43 -9.03 -31.25
C GLY A 57 -12.06 -9.54 -31.71
N GLY A 58 -11.57 -10.63 -31.12
CA GLY A 58 -10.28 -11.24 -31.47
C GLY A 58 -9.10 -10.65 -30.70
N GLY A 59 -7.94 -11.31 -30.79
CA GLY A 59 -6.73 -10.98 -30.04
C GLY A 59 -5.87 -12.22 -29.80
N ALA A 60 -4.59 -12.03 -29.43
CA ALA A 60 -3.65 -13.14 -29.25
C ALA A 60 -3.69 -13.77 -27.84
N GLY A 61 -4.25 -13.05 -26.84
CA GLY A 61 -4.27 -13.47 -25.45
C GLY A 61 -5.65 -13.90 -24.94
N MET A 62 -5.79 -13.93 -23.61
CA MET A 62 -7.00 -14.35 -22.89
C MET A 62 -7.46 -13.23 -21.94
N VAL A 63 -8.74 -13.17 -21.61
CA VAL A 63 -9.33 -12.19 -20.67
C VAL A 63 -9.91 -12.92 -19.48
N LEU A 64 -9.66 -12.42 -18.26
CA LEU A 64 -10.24 -12.99 -17.05
C LEU A 64 -11.76 -12.88 -17.06
N LYS A 65 -12.43 -14.00 -16.76
CA LYS A 65 -13.88 -14.12 -16.79
C LYS A 65 -14.52 -13.32 -15.65
N PRO A 66 -15.48 -12.43 -15.93
CA PRO A 66 -16.06 -11.54 -14.92
C PRO A 66 -16.88 -12.31 -13.87
N ASP A 67 -17.53 -13.41 -14.25
CA ASP A 67 -18.36 -14.21 -13.34
C ASP A 67 -17.53 -14.98 -12.30
N VAL A 68 -16.35 -15.46 -12.68
CA VAL A 68 -15.40 -16.12 -11.77
C VAL A 68 -14.83 -15.12 -10.77
N LEU A 69 -14.37 -13.97 -11.26
CA LEU A 69 -13.84 -12.89 -10.41
C LEU A 69 -14.91 -12.32 -9.46
N ALA A 70 -16.12 -12.14 -9.96
CA ALA A 70 -17.28 -11.74 -9.17
C ALA A 70 -17.50 -12.67 -7.98
N ARG A 71 -17.61 -13.99 -8.21
CA ARG A 71 -17.80 -14.98 -7.14
C ARG A 71 -16.64 -14.97 -6.14
N ALA A 72 -15.41 -14.85 -6.62
CA ALA A 72 -14.24 -14.78 -5.75
C ALA A 72 -14.29 -13.54 -4.85
N LEU A 73 -14.56 -12.36 -5.42
CA LEU A 73 -14.65 -11.11 -4.69
C LEU A 73 -15.82 -11.11 -3.70
N ASP A 74 -17.01 -11.51 -4.14
CA ASP A 74 -18.21 -11.55 -3.30
C ASP A 74 -17.99 -12.49 -2.09
N SER A 75 -17.22 -13.57 -2.25
CA SER A 75 -16.87 -14.47 -1.14
C SER A 75 -15.99 -13.83 -0.06
N VAL A 76 -15.18 -12.84 -0.43
CA VAL A 76 -14.33 -12.09 0.49
C VAL A 76 -15.12 -10.99 1.18
N LEU A 77 -16.02 -10.33 0.44
CA LEU A 77 -16.86 -9.26 0.97
C LEU A 77 -17.97 -9.77 1.90
N ALA A 78 -18.43 -11.01 1.69
CA ALA A 78 -19.40 -11.65 2.58
C ALA A 78 -18.80 -12.11 3.92
N LYS A 79 -17.46 -12.19 4.04
CA LYS A 79 -16.80 -12.58 5.29
C LYS A 79 -16.60 -11.35 6.18
N PRO A 80 -16.99 -11.40 7.47
CA PRO A 80 -16.43 -10.48 8.46
C PRO A 80 -14.89 -10.54 8.42
N SER A 81 -14.22 -9.43 8.70
CA SER A 81 -12.75 -9.36 8.67
C SER A 81 -12.15 -10.57 9.41
N PRO A 82 -11.13 -11.27 8.88
CA PRO A 82 -10.58 -12.50 9.47
C PRO A 82 -10.15 -12.38 10.96
N LEU A 83 -10.05 -11.14 11.45
CA LEU A 83 -9.64 -10.78 12.80
C LEU A 83 -10.81 -10.64 13.79
N GLN A 84 -12.07 -10.59 13.32
CA GLN A 84 -13.26 -10.53 14.17
C GLN A 84 -13.56 -11.87 14.88
N GLY A 85 -12.90 -12.97 14.48
CA GLY A 85 -13.14 -14.32 15.01
C GLY A 85 -12.10 -14.87 15.99
N ARG A 86 -11.00 -14.15 16.27
CA ARG A 86 -10.01 -14.59 17.28
C ARG A 86 -10.44 -14.17 18.69
N GLY A 87 -11.58 -14.68 19.13
CA GLY A 87 -11.88 -14.76 20.55
C GLY A 87 -10.81 -15.64 21.22
N LEU A 88 -10.28 -15.18 22.35
CA LEU A 88 -9.39 -15.93 23.22
C LEU A 88 -9.96 -17.34 23.41
N GLY A 89 -9.27 -18.36 22.90
CA GLY A 89 -9.58 -19.74 23.21
C GLY A 89 -9.56 -19.92 24.71
N GLU A 90 -10.68 -20.39 25.26
CA GLU A 90 -10.86 -20.73 26.66
C GLU A 90 -9.77 -21.70 27.12
N GLY A 91 -8.81 -21.18 27.86
CA GLY A 91 -7.98 -21.96 28.77
C GLY A 91 -8.74 -22.17 30.07
N ASP A 92 -8.68 -23.40 30.56
CA ASP A 92 -9.31 -23.94 31.77
C ASP A 92 -9.54 -22.93 32.90
N ALA A 93 -10.78 -22.91 33.39
CA ALA A 93 -11.24 -22.02 34.45
C ALA A 93 -10.69 -22.43 35.83
N ALA A 94 -10.03 -21.48 36.50
CA ALA A 94 -10.00 -21.41 37.95
C ALA A 94 -10.73 -20.13 38.39
N GLN A 95 -11.86 -20.32 39.05
CA GLN A 95 -12.80 -19.29 39.50
C GLN A 95 -12.17 -18.35 40.55
N VAL A 96 -12.32 -17.04 40.36
CA VAL A 96 -12.45 -16.08 41.47
C VAL A 96 -13.51 -15.05 41.10
N ALA A 97 -14.52 -14.96 41.97
CA ALA A 97 -15.68 -14.08 41.83
C ALA A 97 -15.31 -12.60 42.06
N GLY A 98 -15.78 -11.74 41.17
CA GLY A 98 -15.81 -10.28 41.32
C GLY A 98 -16.93 -9.73 40.43
N ASP A 99 -17.68 -8.76 40.95
CA ASP A 99 -18.89 -8.18 40.34
C ASP A 99 -18.74 -7.81 38.85
N PRO A 100 -19.83 -7.89 38.05
CA PRO A 100 -19.77 -7.55 36.64
C PRO A 100 -19.53 -6.04 36.48
N LEU A 101 -18.33 -5.68 35.99
CA LEU A 101 -18.11 -4.40 35.33
C LEU A 101 -19.10 -4.28 34.16
N PRO A 102 -19.61 -3.06 33.84
CA PRO A 102 -20.44 -2.86 32.66
C PRO A 102 -19.69 -3.33 31.40
N PRO A 103 -20.42 -3.80 30.36
CA PRO A 103 -19.78 -4.24 29.12
C PRO A 103 -18.92 -3.11 28.57
N THR A 104 -17.61 -3.33 28.57
CA THR A 104 -16.66 -2.51 27.82
C THR A 104 -17.07 -2.57 26.35
N PRO A 105 -17.20 -1.43 25.66
CA PRO A 105 -17.62 -1.44 24.27
C PRO A 105 -16.65 -2.30 23.44
N SER A 106 -17.22 -3.17 22.60
CA SER A 106 -16.51 -3.87 21.54
C SER A 106 -15.67 -2.89 20.72
N PRO A 107 -14.48 -3.27 20.23
CA PRO A 107 -13.67 -2.35 19.45
C PRO A 107 -14.36 -2.06 18.12
N GLU A 108 -15.00 -0.90 18.03
CA GLU A 108 -15.50 -0.31 16.80
C GLU A 108 -14.31 0.01 15.87
N GLY A 109 -14.29 -0.66 14.72
CA GLY A 109 -13.32 -0.46 13.64
C GLY A 109 -13.95 -0.91 12.31
N ASP A 110 -15.20 -0.49 12.09
CA ASP A 110 -16.06 -0.90 10.96
C ASP A 110 -15.79 -0.10 9.68
N GLY A 111 -14.50 0.05 9.31
CA GLY A 111 -14.15 0.59 8.00
C GLY A 111 -14.24 -0.50 6.94
N GLU A 112 -14.96 -0.25 5.83
CA GLU A 112 -14.90 -1.12 4.66
C GLU A 112 -13.48 -1.09 4.06
N ARG A 113 -12.91 -2.26 3.78
CA ARG A 113 -11.57 -2.36 3.17
C ARG A 113 -11.65 -1.95 1.70
N PRO A 114 -10.85 -0.98 1.22
CA PRO A 114 -10.79 -0.64 -0.20
C PRO A 114 -10.44 -1.86 -1.06
N ILE A 115 -11.04 -1.92 -2.26
CA ILE A 115 -10.83 -3.00 -3.22
C ILE A 115 -10.03 -2.43 -4.40
N LEU A 116 -8.81 -2.91 -4.58
CA LEU A 116 -7.92 -2.45 -5.64
C LEU A 116 -7.80 -3.53 -6.72
N ALA A 117 -7.91 -3.16 -8.00
CA ALA A 117 -7.54 -4.02 -9.12
C ALA A 117 -6.23 -3.52 -9.74
N MET A 118 -5.22 -4.39 -9.76
CA MET A 118 -3.92 -4.07 -10.32
C MET A 118 -3.99 -4.13 -11.85
N THR A 119 -3.96 -2.97 -12.50
CA THR A 119 -4.06 -2.84 -13.96
C THR A 119 -3.33 -1.58 -14.44
N PRO A 120 -2.58 -1.63 -15.57
CA PRO A 120 -1.92 -0.44 -16.11
C PRO A 120 -2.90 0.63 -16.61
N ARG A 121 -4.19 0.32 -16.74
CA ARG A 121 -5.26 1.29 -17.08
C ARG A 121 -5.71 2.15 -15.89
N GLY A 122 -5.30 1.78 -14.68
CA GLY A 122 -5.70 2.45 -13.46
C GLY A 122 -4.94 3.74 -13.20
N GLU A 123 -5.38 4.49 -12.20
CA GLU A 123 -4.65 5.68 -11.74
C GLU A 123 -3.31 5.26 -11.12
N PRO A 124 -2.20 5.97 -11.40
CA PRO A 124 -0.92 5.68 -10.77
C PRO A 124 -0.99 5.78 -9.24
N ILE A 125 -0.53 4.75 -8.53
CA ILE A 125 -0.48 4.76 -7.07
C ILE A 125 0.44 5.89 -6.56
N THR A 126 0.00 6.58 -5.50
CA THR A 126 0.75 7.69 -4.90
C THR A 126 1.03 7.44 -3.43
N GLN A 127 2.05 8.10 -2.88
CA GLN A 127 2.38 8.02 -1.46
C GLN A 127 1.23 8.51 -0.57
N ALA A 128 0.44 9.49 -1.03
CA ALA A 128 -0.77 9.93 -0.34
C ALA A 128 -1.80 8.80 -0.24
N ARG A 129 -2.04 8.07 -1.34
CA ARG A 129 -2.95 6.92 -1.32
C ARG A 129 -2.45 5.79 -0.44
N ILE A 130 -1.14 5.52 -0.44
CA ILE A 130 -0.51 4.54 0.47
C ILE A 130 -0.76 4.89 1.95
N ARG A 131 -0.66 6.18 2.32
CA ARG A 131 -0.98 6.65 3.69
C ARG A 131 -2.43 6.41 4.06
N GLU A 132 -3.37 6.71 3.15
CA GLU A 132 -4.79 6.46 3.37
C GLU A 132 -5.07 4.96 3.57
N LEU A 133 -4.48 4.10 2.74
CA LEU A 133 -4.61 2.65 2.87
C LEU A 133 -4.06 2.19 4.23
N ALA A 134 -2.82 2.55 4.57
CA ALA A 134 -2.15 2.12 5.82
C ALA A 134 -2.85 2.62 7.09
N ALA A 135 -3.56 3.76 7.03
CA ALA A 135 -4.39 4.26 8.14
C ALA A 135 -5.72 3.50 8.29
N GLY A 136 -6.15 2.80 7.25
CA GLY A 136 -7.37 2.01 7.22
C GLY A 136 -7.21 0.60 7.83
N PRO A 137 -8.31 -0.19 7.84
CA PRO A 137 -8.32 -1.52 8.46
C PRO A 137 -7.65 -2.61 7.61
N GLY A 138 -7.29 -2.32 6.36
CA GLY A 138 -6.77 -3.31 5.42
C GLY A 138 -7.09 -2.99 3.98
N VAL A 139 -6.86 -3.95 3.09
CA VAL A 139 -7.08 -3.83 1.65
C VAL A 139 -7.45 -5.17 1.03
N VAL A 140 -8.30 -5.17 0.02
CA VAL A 140 -8.54 -6.32 -0.87
C VAL A 140 -7.89 -6.01 -2.21
N ILE A 141 -7.06 -6.91 -2.74
CA ILE A 141 -6.34 -6.69 -4.00
C ILE A 141 -6.67 -7.80 -5.00
N LEU A 142 -7.14 -7.42 -6.19
CA LEU A 142 -7.33 -8.29 -7.35
C LEU A 142 -6.10 -8.22 -8.25
N CYS A 143 -5.42 -9.35 -8.42
CA CYS A 143 -4.26 -9.47 -9.30
C CYS A 143 -4.70 -9.83 -10.72
N GLY A 144 -4.51 -8.90 -11.67
CA GLY A 144 -4.76 -9.16 -13.10
C GLY A 144 -3.75 -10.13 -13.70
N ARG A 145 -4.17 -10.86 -14.74
CA ARG A 145 -3.33 -11.76 -15.56
C ARG A 145 -3.81 -11.73 -17.00
N PHE A 146 -3.04 -12.36 -17.88
CA PHE A 146 -3.33 -12.44 -19.32
C PHE A 146 -3.43 -11.02 -19.92
N GLU A 147 -4.43 -10.74 -20.76
CA GLU A 147 -4.71 -9.39 -21.29
C GLU A 147 -5.39 -8.48 -20.26
N GLY A 148 -5.86 -9.03 -19.14
CA GLY A 148 -6.46 -8.29 -18.04
C GLY A 148 -7.88 -8.74 -17.71
N PHE A 149 -8.68 -7.77 -17.30
CA PHE A 149 -10.03 -7.96 -16.78
C PHE A 149 -11.09 -7.71 -17.85
N ASP A 150 -12.19 -8.45 -17.80
CA ASP A 150 -13.40 -8.08 -18.53
C ASP A 150 -14.00 -6.79 -17.94
N GLU A 151 -14.22 -5.78 -18.80
CA GLU A 151 -14.64 -4.43 -18.38
C GLU A 151 -15.94 -4.44 -17.56
N ARG A 152 -16.84 -5.40 -17.84
CA ARG A 152 -18.14 -5.50 -17.16
C ARG A 152 -17.98 -5.76 -15.65
N LEU A 153 -16.82 -6.28 -15.22
CA LEU A 153 -16.52 -6.40 -13.80
C LEU A 153 -16.52 -5.03 -13.12
N PHE A 154 -15.87 -4.03 -13.73
CA PHE A 154 -15.78 -2.68 -13.18
C PHE A 154 -17.09 -1.91 -13.31
N GLU A 155 -17.81 -2.10 -14.43
CA GLU A 155 -19.15 -1.54 -14.61
C GLU A 155 -20.13 -2.05 -13.54
N ALA A 156 -20.07 -3.34 -13.22
CA ALA A 156 -20.94 -3.97 -12.22
C ALA A 156 -20.48 -3.72 -10.76
N ARG A 157 -19.21 -3.39 -10.55
CA ARG A 157 -18.61 -3.15 -9.22
C ARG A 157 -17.80 -1.85 -9.24
N PRO A 158 -18.47 -0.69 -9.29
CA PRO A 158 -17.81 0.61 -9.37
C PRO A 158 -16.96 0.96 -8.13
N GLN A 159 -17.10 0.22 -7.04
CA GLN A 159 -16.26 0.34 -5.85
C GLN A 159 -14.85 -0.24 -6.03
N ILE A 160 -14.56 -0.97 -7.12
CA ILE A 160 -13.23 -1.47 -7.43
C ILE A 160 -12.39 -0.32 -8.00
N GLU A 161 -11.38 0.10 -7.24
CA GLU A 161 -10.41 1.10 -7.66
C GLU A 161 -9.38 0.45 -8.59
N GLN A 162 -9.31 0.91 -9.84
CA GLN A 162 -8.26 0.47 -10.78
C GLN A 162 -6.98 1.25 -10.48
N VAL A 163 -5.89 0.53 -10.17
CA VAL A 163 -4.62 1.12 -9.76
C VAL A 163 -3.47 0.60 -10.63
N SER A 164 -2.64 1.53 -11.11
CA SER A 164 -1.40 1.27 -11.83
C SER A 164 -0.18 1.48 -10.93
N LEU A 165 0.85 0.64 -11.08
CA LEU A 165 2.16 0.86 -10.44
C LEU A 165 2.98 1.94 -11.17
N GLY A 166 2.62 2.25 -12.41
CA GLY A 166 3.31 3.20 -13.29
C GLY A 166 3.21 2.78 -14.75
N ASP A 167 3.89 3.51 -15.64
CA ASP A 167 3.85 3.30 -17.09
C ASP A 167 4.75 2.12 -17.51
N VAL A 168 4.46 0.94 -16.97
CA VAL A 168 5.17 -0.31 -17.22
C VAL A 168 4.19 -1.48 -17.25
N VAL A 169 4.44 -2.44 -18.13
CA VAL A 169 3.65 -3.68 -18.21
C VAL A 169 4.38 -4.78 -17.45
N LEU A 170 3.68 -5.39 -16.49
CA LEU A 170 4.14 -6.55 -15.73
C LEU A 170 3.45 -7.82 -16.22
N SER A 171 4.01 -8.99 -15.87
CA SER A 171 3.41 -10.28 -16.22
C SER A 171 2.09 -10.59 -15.47
N GLY A 172 1.75 -9.79 -14.47
CA GLY A 172 0.56 -9.93 -13.65
C GLY A 172 0.49 -8.86 -12.56
N GLY A 173 -0.61 -8.86 -11.82
CA GLY A 173 -0.84 -7.92 -10.73
C GLY A 173 -0.10 -8.24 -9.44
N GLU A 174 0.46 -9.45 -9.29
CA GLU A 174 1.08 -9.91 -8.04
C GLU A 174 2.31 -9.09 -7.63
N PRO A 175 3.27 -8.77 -8.53
CA PRO A 175 4.38 -7.88 -8.17
C PRO A 175 3.91 -6.47 -7.76
N ALA A 176 2.84 -5.95 -8.39
CA ALA A 176 2.26 -4.67 -8.03
C ALA A 176 1.58 -4.71 -6.65
N ALA A 177 0.84 -5.79 -6.37
CA ALA A 177 0.25 -6.02 -5.06
C ALA A 177 1.31 -6.11 -3.96
N LEU A 178 2.41 -6.84 -4.20
CA LEU A 178 3.53 -6.93 -3.26
C LEU A 178 4.17 -5.56 -3.00
N ALA A 179 4.37 -4.74 -4.04
CA ALA A 179 4.94 -3.40 -3.91
C ALA A 179 4.03 -2.44 -3.11
N ILE A 180 2.71 -2.46 -3.39
CA ILE A 180 1.75 -1.66 -2.64
C ILE A 180 1.69 -2.10 -1.17
N LEU A 181 1.65 -3.40 -0.91
CA LEU A 181 1.64 -3.93 0.45
C LEU A 181 2.92 -3.57 1.21
N ASP A 182 4.11 -3.69 0.60
CA ASP A 182 5.37 -3.25 1.21
C ASP A 182 5.29 -1.79 1.66
N ALA A 183 4.82 -0.91 0.76
CA ALA A 183 4.68 0.52 1.02
C ALA A 183 3.66 0.82 2.13
N CYS A 184 2.56 0.08 2.22
CA CYS A 184 1.58 0.21 3.32
C CYS A 184 2.15 -0.30 4.64
N ILE A 185 2.73 -1.49 4.66
CA ILE A 185 3.19 -2.19 5.88
C ILE A 185 4.26 -1.36 6.60
N ARG A 186 5.19 -0.75 5.87
CA ARG A 186 6.22 0.11 6.50
C ARG A 186 5.61 1.29 7.27
N LEU A 187 4.45 1.80 6.88
CA LEU A 187 3.80 2.93 7.55
C LEU A 187 3.00 2.52 8.80
N LEU A 188 2.82 1.22 9.04
CA LEU A 188 2.09 0.75 10.21
C LEU A 188 2.84 1.10 11.52
N PRO A 189 2.11 1.46 12.59
CA PRO A 189 2.73 1.82 13.87
C PRO A 189 3.67 0.72 14.38
N GLY A 190 4.91 1.10 14.69
CA GLY A 190 5.92 0.18 15.23
C GLY A 190 6.63 -0.71 14.21
N VAL A 191 6.34 -0.57 12.90
CA VAL A 191 7.09 -1.27 11.84
C VAL A 191 8.39 -0.54 11.53
N MET A 192 8.31 0.74 11.16
CA MET A 192 9.50 1.59 11.07
C MET A 192 9.99 2.01 12.46
N GLY A 193 11.30 2.26 12.55
CA GLY A 193 11.99 2.62 13.80
C GLY A 193 11.56 3.98 14.35
N ALA A 194 12.38 5.01 14.15
CA ALA A 194 12.06 6.35 14.66
C ALA A 194 10.86 6.94 13.88
N PRO A 195 9.81 7.46 14.56
CA PRO A 195 8.67 8.09 13.90
C PRO A 195 9.06 9.23 12.95
N SER A 196 10.16 9.93 13.24
CA SER A 196 10.70 11.00 12.40
C SER A 196 11.25 10.53 11.05
N SER A 197 11.61 9.24 10.92
CA SER A 197 12.19 8.70 9.69
C SER A 197 11.23 8.76 8.50
N GLY A 198 9.91 8.70 8.73
CA GLY A 198 8.91 8.76 7.65
C GLY A 198 8.46 10.17 7.27
N ALA A 199 8.96 11.23 7.93
CA ALA A 199 8.56 12.61 7.66
C ALA A 199 9.51 13.32 6.67
N GLU A 200 10.76 12.87 6.56
CA GLU A 200 11.78 13.49 5.68
C GLU A 200 12.00 12.72 4.37
N GLU A 201 11.14 11.74 4.04
CA GLU A 201 11.31 10.92 2.85
C GLU A 201 10.83 11.60 1.57
N SER A 202 11.27 11.05 0.44
CA SER A 202 10.79 11.48 -0.88
C SER A 202 9.26 11.41 -0.96
N PHE A 203 8.68 12.40 -1.63
CA PHE A 203 7.25 12.57 -1.93
C PHE A 203 6.38 13.05 -0.76
N GLU A 204 6.89 13.09 0.47
CA GLU A 204 6.10 13.47 1.65
C GLU A 204 5.73 14.96 1.67
N GLU A 205 6.69 15.81 1.30
CA GLU A 205 6.47 17.25 1.12
C GLU A 205 6.41 17.63 -0.38
N GLY A 206 6.18 16.64 -1.25
CA GLY A 206 6.19 16.83 -2.70
C GLY A 206 7.58 17.04 -3.32
N LEU A 207 8.65 16.80 -2.56
CA LEU A 207 10.04 16.86 -3.01
C LEU A 207 10.72 15.49 -2.91
N LEU A 208 11.82 15.30 -3.63
CA LEU A 208 12.76 14.20 -3.41
C LEU A 208 13.59 14.43 -2.15
N GLU A 209 14.01 13.36 -1.51
CA GLU A 209 14.94 13.42 -0.38
C GLU A 209 16.31 13.98 -0.80
N TYR A 210 16.98 14.66 0.12
CA TYR A 210 18.35 15.13 -0.05
C TYR A 210 19.35 13.96 -0.13
N PRO A 211 20.54 14.15 -0.75
CA PRO A 211 21.53 13.10 -0.83
C PRO A 211 22.07 12.74 0.55
N GLN A 212 22.16 11.44 0.81
CA GLN A 212 22.65 10.89 2.07
C GLN A 212 24.15 10.59 1.99
N TYR A 213 24.84 10.79 3.12
CA TYR A 213 26.27 10.52 3.25
C TYR A 213 26.52 9.76 4.55
N THR A 214 27.46 8.81 4.51
CA THR A 214 27.92 8.09 5.69
C THR A 214 29.43 7.86 5.60
N ARG A 215 30.02 7.32 6.67
CA ARG A 215 31.45 7.00 6.72
C ARG A 215 31.81 6.00 5.60
N PRO A 216 33.04 6.07 5.06
CA PRO A 216 34.16 6.93 5.45
C PRO A 216 34.01 8.39 5.01
N GLN A 217 34.77 9.31 5.64
CA GLN A 217 34.69 10.75 5.32
C GLN A 217 35.12 11.07 3.88
N GLU A 218 36.11 10.35 3.36
CA GLU A 218 36.59 10.47 2.00
C GLU A 218 36.55 9.10 1.33
N TRP A 219 36.03 9.05 0.10
CA TRP A 219 36.00 7.87 -0.73
C TRP A 219 36.29 8.27 -2.18
N GLU A 220 37.34 7.69 -2.77
CA GLU A 220 37.78 8.00 -4.15
C GLU A 220 37.91 9.51 -4.43
N GLY A 221 38.54 10.26 -3.53
CA GLY A 221 38.73 11.71 -3.65
C GLY A 221 37.47 12.55 -3.44
N ARG A 222 36.35 11.95 -3.04
CA ARG A 222 35.08 12.64 -2.76
C ARG A 222 34.86 12.70 -1.26
N THR A 223 34.79 13.93 -0.73
CA THR A 223 34.63 14.17 0.71
C THR A 223 33.17 14.45 1.05
N ILE A 224 32.71 13.98 2.22
CA ILE A 224 31.41 14.38 2.79
C ILE A 224 31.35 15.92 2.92
N PRO A 225 30.28 16.58 2.43
CA PRO A 225 30.11 18.03 2.53
C PRO A 225 30.42 18.58 3.93
N GLU A 226 31.23 19.64 4.01
CA GLU A 226 31.68 20.20 5.30
C GLU A 226 30.52 20.62 6.21
N VAL A 227 29.45 21.16 5.64
CA VAL A 227 28.24 21.52 6.37
C VAL A 227 27.65 20.34 7.16
N LEU A 228 27.67 19.13 6.59
CA LEU A 228 27.20 17.91 7.25
C LEU A 228 28.12 17.44 8.39
N ARG A 229 29.34 17.98 8.45
CA ARG A 229 30.35 17.69 9.47
C ARG A 229 30.45 18.79 10.54
N SER A 230 29.68 19.86 10.42
CA SER A 230 29.79 21.07 11.26
C SER A 230 29.16 20.95 12.65
N GLY A 231 28.24 20.00 12.85
CA GLY A 231 27.40 19.90 14.06
C GLY A 231 26.32 20.99 14.18
N ASP A 232 26.25 21.92 13.22
CA ASP A 232 25.26 23.00 13.20
C ASP A 232 23.94 22.49 12.58
N HIS A 233 23.01 22.07 13.43
CA HIS A 233 21.73 21.50 13.00
C HIS A 233 20.92 22.43 12.09
N ALA A 234 20.99 23.75 12.30
CA ALA A 234 20.26 24.71 11.47
C ALA A 234 20.85 24.79 10.06
N LYS A 235 22.19 24.85 9.95
CA LYS A 235 22.87 24.81 8.64
C LYS A 235 22.67 23.49 7.92
N ILE A 236 22.68 22.37 8.65
CA ILE A 236 22.42 21.04 8.08
C ILE A 236 21.00 20.96 7.52
N ALA A 237 19.98 21.39 8.27
CA ALA A 237 18.60 21.40 7.81
C ALA A 237 18.41 22.31 6.58
N ALA A 238 19.00 23.50 6.60
CA ALA A 238 18.95 24.43 5.46
C ALA A 238 19.62 23.83 4.20
N TRP A 239 20.78 23.21 4.36
CA TRP A 239 21.49 22.55 3.26
C TRP A 239 20.69 21.36 2.71
N ARG A 240 20.13 20.52 3.59
CA ARG A 240 19.27 19.38 3.21
C ARG A 240 18.08 19.85 2.37
N LYS A 241 17.36 20.87 2.84
CA LYS A 241 16.25 21.45 2.11
C LYS A 241 16.67 21.99 0.74
N GLN A 242 17.76 22.76 0.69
CA GLN A 242 18.29 23.28 -0.58
C GLN A 242 18.61 22.15 -1.57
N ARG A 243 19.29 21.09 -1.11
CA ARG A 243 19.63 19.94 -1.95
C ARG A 243 18.41 19.17 -2.44
N SER A 244 17.43 18.96 -1.57
CA SER A 244 16.14 18.37 -1.92
C SER A 244 15.44 19.17 -3.03
N GLU A 245 15.39 20.50 -2.92
CA GLU A 245 14.81 21.38 -3.94
C GLU A 245 15.60 21.34 -5.28
N GLU A 246 16.94 21.38 -5.23
CA GLU A 246 17.82 21.29 -6.40
C GLU A 246 17.69 19.94 -7.13
N ASP A 247 17.73 18.83 -6.39
CA ASP A 247 17.61 17.48 -6.94
C ASP A 247 16.18 17.23 -7.47
N THR A 248 15.14 17.74 -6.81
CA THR A 248 13.76 17.66 -7.34
C THR A 248 13.62 18.45 -8.63
N ARG A 249 14.07 19.71 -8.66
CA ARG A 249 14.00 20.56 -9.86
C ARG A 249 14.70 19.93 -11.06
N SER A 250 15.84 19.29 -10.83
CA SER A 250 16.65 18.70 -11.91
C SER A 250 16.17 17.31 -12.34
N ARG A 251 15.73 16.45 -11.41
CA ARG A 251 15.39 15.04 -11.68
C ARG A 251 13.91 14.78 -11.88
N ARG A 252 13.05 15.59 -11.26
CA ARG A 252 11.58 15.47 -11.31
C ARG A 252 10.95 16.86 -11.51
N PRO A 253 11.15 17.49 -12.67
CA PRO A 253 10.55 18.80 -12.98
C PRO A 253 9.03 18.82 -12.78
N ASP A 254 8.36 17.69 -13.05
CA ASP A 254 6.94 17.48 -12.82
C ASP A 254 6.53 17.64 -11.35
N LEU A 255 7.33 17.13 -10.41
CA LEU A 255 7.10 17.32 -8.97
C LEU A 255 7.42 18.76 -8.55
N TRP A 256 8.48 19.34 -9.12
CA TRP A 256 8.88 20.72 -8.83
C TRP A 256 7.81 21.75 -9.24
N GLU A 257 7.18 21.56 -10.40
CA GLU A 257 6.09 22.42 -10.87
C GLU A 257 4.88 22.37 -9.91
N ARG A 258 4.50 21.17 -9.46
CA ARG A 258 3.41 20.99 -8.47
C ARG A 258 3.74 21.64 -7.13
N TYR A 259 4.96 21.42 -6.64
CA TYR A 259 5.44 22.01 -5.39
C TYR A 259 5.46 23.54 -5.45
N SER A 260 5.95 24.11 -6.55
CA SER A 260 6.03 25.58 -6.74
C SER A 260 4.64 26.19 -6.86
N GLY A 261 3.75 25.58 -7.65
CA GLY A 261 2.37 26.05 -7.82
C GLY A 261 1.56 26.02 -6.51
N ALA A 262 1.77 25.02 -5.65
CA ALA A 262 1.14 24.96 -4.33
C ALA A 262 1.62 26.10 -3.41
N ARG A 263 2.90 26.48 -3.47
CA ARG A 263 3.45 27.60 -2.68
C ARG A 263 2.86 28.94 -3.10
N ASP A 264 2.69 29.17 -4.41
CA ASP A 264 2.14 30.43 -4.93
C ASP A 264 0.66 30.62 -4.55
N GLN A 265 -0.10 29.53 -4.47
CA GLN A 265 -1.50 29.54 -3.99
C GLN A 265 -1.60 29.81 -2.48
N SER A 266 -0.69 29.24 -1.68
CA SER A 266 -0.65 29.45 -0.22
C SER A 266 -0.29 30.89 0.16
N ALA A 267 0.58 31.56 -0.61
CA ALA A 267 0.99 32.95 -0.36
C ALA A 267 -0.09 34.00 -0.72
N SER A 268 -1.13 33.64 -1.48
CA SER A 268 -2.12 34.58 -2.02
C SER A 268 -3.53 34.45 -1.40
N GLY A 269 -3.82 33.39 -0.64
CA GLY A 269 -5.12 33.14 -0.01
C GLY A 269 -5.46 33.93 1.27
N ALA A 270 -4.50 34.63 1.88
CA ALA A 270 -4.69 35.28 3.19
C ALA A 270 -5.13 36.76 3.14
N ARG A 271 -5.56 37.29 1.98
CA ARG A 271 -6.02 38.69 1.85
C ARG A 271 -7.33 38.80 1.06
N ARG A 272 -8.46 38.58 1.75
CA ARG A 272 -9.83 39.11 1.53
C ARG A 272 -10.80 38.11 2.18
N LYS A 273 -11.61 38.44 3.18
CA LYS A 273 -12.55 39.57 3.25
C LYS A 273 -12.70 40.04 4.70
N ARG A 274 -12.67 41.36 4.92
CA ARG A 274 -13.43 42.05 5.97
C ARG A 274 -14.64 42.69 5.29
#